data_AF-A0A7J5ERD4-F1
#
_entry.id   AF-A0A7J5ERD4-F1
#
_cell.length_a   1.000
_cell.length_b   1.000
_cell.length_c   1.000
_cell.angle_alpha   90.00
_cell.angle_beta   90.00
_cell.angle_gamma   90.00
#
_symmetry.space_group_name_H-M   'P 1'
#
loop_
_entity.id
_entity.type
_entity.pdbx_description
1 polymer ?
#
loop_
_entity_poly.entity_id
_entity_poly.type
_entity_poly.pdbx_seq_one_letter_code
_entity_poly.pdbx_strand_id
1 'polypeptide(L)'
;MSRSIRFTSLLTLGVLSMACSGDDDGDGMQPDAISASCMEATMHSDLAWLQEKVFTPSCSAFVSCHKGAALEAGGLSLEEGQVIPQTVNVDSDLFPQFKRILPGDPANSYMMIILGAYTGPLDPEVGTMPYNNPKLCQEKLDAVGRWIQAGATDMATIDAGVDATVNRAPH
;
A
#
# COMPACT_ATOMS: atom_id res chain seq x y z
N MET A 1 -7.80 -70.01 21.93
CA MET A 1 -7.34 -70.20 23.32
C MET A 1 -7.00 -68.84 23.90
N SER A 2 -7.86 -68.39 24.82
CA SER A 2 -7.77 -67.12 25.55
C SER A 2 -6.64 -67.16 26.57
N ARG A 3 -5.91 -66.05 26.75
CA ARG A 3 -5.11 -65.82 27.96
C ARG A 3 -5.39 -64.43 28.51
N SER A 4 -5.98 -64.46 29.70
CA SER A 4 -6.40 -63.32 30.51
C SER A 4 -5.33 -62.90 31.53
N ILE A 5 -5.17 -61.57 31.67
CA ILE A 5 -5.02 -60.75 32.90
C ILE A 5 -3.74 -60.94 33.76
N ARG A 6 -3.05 -59.82 34.08
CA ARG A 6 -2.99 -59.22 35.45
C ARG A 6 -2.24 -57.89 35.51
N PHE A 7 -2.90 -56.93 36.17
CA PHE A 7 -2.41 -55.65 36.65
C PHE A 7 -1.35 -55.82 37.74
N THR A 8 -0.31 -54.98 37.72
CA THR A 8 0.36 -54.52 38.94
C THR A 8 0.95 -53.13 38.69
N SER A 9 0.37 -52.16 39.40
CA SER A 9 0.85 -50.80 39.56
C SER A 9 2.10 -50.80 40.45
N LEU A 10 3.17 -50.14 40.02
CA LEU A 10 4.32 -49.80 40.86
C LEU A 10 4.66 -48.33 40.66
N LEU A 11 4.43 -47.59 41.74
CA LEU A 11 4.77 -46.19 41.96
C LEU A 11 6.30 -46.07 42.04
N THR A 12 6.92 -45.32 41.13
CA THR A 12 8.29 -44.82 41.31
C THR A 12 8.35 -43.34 41.01
N LEU A 13 8.53 -42.56 42.09
CA LEU A 13 8.97 -41.17 42.09
C LEU A 13 10.38 -41.09 41.48
N GLY A 14 10.55 -40.31 40.41
CA GLY A 14 11.84 -40.03 39.81
C GLY A 14 11.82 -38.65 39.18
N VAL A 15 12.26 -37.64 39.94
CA VAL A 15 12.53 -36.30 39.43
C VAL A 15 13.85 -36.35 38.68
N LEU A 16 13.83 -36.11 37.37
CA LEU A 16 15.02 -35.82 36.58
C LEU A 16 14.74 -34.64 35.67
N SER A 17 15.32 -33.50 36.04
CA SER A 17 15.31 -32.26 35.28
C SER A 17 16.09 -32.45 33.97
N MET A 18 15.39 -32.48 32.85
CA MET A 18 15.97 -32.26 31.54
C MET A 18 15.52 -30.89 31.06
N ALA A 19 16.38 -29.89 31.27
CA ALA A 19 16.26 -28.60 30.61
C ALA A 19 16.58 -28.82 29.12
N CYS A 20 15.55 -28.84 28.28
CA CYS A 20 15.73 -28.59 26.85
C CYS A 20 15.76 -27.08 26.66
N SER A 21 16.94 -26.55 26.36
CA SER A 21 17.09 -25.26 25.70
C SER A 21 16.36 -25.34 24.36
N GLY A 22 15.26 -24.59 24.25
CA GLY A 22 14.66 -24.28 22.96
C GLY A 22 15.25 -22.97 22.49
N ASP A 23 16.18 -23.05 21.55
CA ASP A 23 16.57 -21.92 20.70
C ASP A 23 15.37 -21.62 19.79
N ASP A 24 14.63 -20.55 20.10
CA ASP A 24 13.59 -20.02 19.22
C ASP A 24 14.30 -19.14 18.17
N ASP A 25 14.85 -19.80 17.16
CA ASP A 25 15.34 -19.16 15.93
C ASP A 25 14.12 -18.62 15.16
N GLY A 26 13.68 -17.44 15.58
CA GLY A 26 12.65 -16.65 14.91
C GLY A 26 13.16 -16.03 13.62
N ASP A 27 13.45 -16.85 12.62
CA ASP A 27 13.54 -16.41 11.22
C ASP A 27 12.79 -17.41 10.35
N GLY A 28 11.48 -17.43 10.59
CA GLY A 28 10.52 -18.03 9.68
C GLY A 28 10.53 -17.26 8.37
N MET A 29 11.25 -17.81 7.39
CA MET A 29 10.94 -17.61 5.98
C MET A 29 9.53 -18.18 5.75
N GLN A 30 8.52 -17.35 6.00
CA GLN A 30 7.14 -17.58 5.57
C GLN A 30 7.02 -17.08 4.12
N PRO A 31 6.96 -17.98 3.12
CA PRO A 31 6.35 -17.59 1.86
C PRO A 31 4.88 -17.29 2.14
N ASP A 32 4.36 -16.18 1.58
CA ASP A 32 2.95 -15.76 1.51
C ASP A 32 2.54 -14.49 2.32
N ALA A 33 3.43 -13.88 3.11
CA ALA A 33 3.09 -12.61 3.77
C ALA A 33 3.27 -11.41 2.81
N ILE A 34 2.16 -10.94 2.23
CA ILE A 34 2.07 -9.57 1.72
C ILE A 34 2.58 -8.62 2.83
N SER A 35 3.46 -7.67 2.48
CA SER A 35 4.05 -6.77 3.50
C SER A 35 2.94 -6.13 4.34
N ALA A 36 3.16 -5.94 5.65
CA ALA A 36 2.16 -5.36 6.54
C ALA A 36 1.59 -4.03 5.98
N SER A 37 2.44 -3.21 5.34
CA SER A 37 2.03 -1.95 4.70
C SER A 37 1.11 -2.11 3.48
N CYS A 38 1.18 -3.26 2.80
CA CYS A 38 0.28 -3.57 1.69
C CYS A 38 -1.07 -4.04 2.22
N MET A 39 -1.11 -4.87 3.27
CA MET A 39 -2.37 -5.22 3.92
C MET A 39 -3.07 -4.00 4.50
N GLU A 40 -2.33 -3.10 5.17
CA GLU A 40 -2.85 -1.83 5.69
C GLU A 40 -3.47 -0.97 4.58
N ALA A 41 -2.86 -0.92 3.40
CA ALA A 41 -3.31 -0.12 2.27
C ALA A 41 -4.78 -0.33 1.92
N THR A 42 -5.31 -1.54 2.10
CA THR A 42 -6.71 -1.91 1.81
C THR A 42 -7.75 -1.03 2.50
N MET A 43 -7.39 -0.40 3.62
CA MET A 43 -8.27 0.46 4.41
C MET A 43 -8.08 1.96 4.15
N HIS A 44 -7.15 2.33 3.27
CA HIS A 44 -6.79 3.72 3.02
C HIS A 44 -7.24 4.22 1.65
N SER A 45 -7.55 5.51 1.63
CA SER A 45 -7.88 6.29 0.43
C SER A 45 -7.61 7.79 0.63
N ASP A 46 -6.85 8.14 1.66
CA ASP A 46 -6.50 9.50 2.02
C ASP A 46 -5.07 9.85 1.57
N LEU A 47 -4.86 11.11 1.19
CA LEU A 47 -3.56 11.56 0.70
C LEU A 47 -2.48 11.51 1.79
N ALA A 48 -2.83 11.70 3.06
CA ALA A 48 -1.85 11.69 4.15
C ALA A 48 -1.17 10.32 4.26
N TRP A 49 -1.96 9.24 4.29
CA TRP A 49 -1.43 7.89 4.30
C TRP A 49 -0.69 7.55 3.00
N LEU A 50 -1.22 7.94 1.84
CA LEU A 50 -0.54 7.73 0.55
C LEU A 50 0.81 8.47 0.51
N GLN A 51 0.90 9.67 1.05
CA GLN A 51 2.15 10.41 1.14
C GLN A 51 3.15 9.64 2.00
N GLU A 52 2.76 9.19 3.18
CA GLU A 52 3.65 8.51 4.13
C GLU A 52 4.09 7.12 3.65
N LYS A 53 3.17 6.32 3.08
CA LYS A 53 3.40 4.90 2.79
C LYS A 53 3.64 4.57 1.31
N VAL A 54 3.40 5.53 0.41
CA VAL A 54 3.54 5.36 -1.05
C VAL A 54 4.45 6.43 -1.65
N PHE A 55 4.00 7.69 -1.74
CA PHE A 55 4.72 8.72 -2.52
C PHE A 55 6.09 9.04 -1.94
N THR A 56 6.19 9.26 -0.62
CA THR A 56 7.49 9.56 0.02
C THR A 56 8.49 8.40 -0.10
N PRO A 57 8.17 7.16 0.33
CA PRO A 57 9.16 6.08 0.32
C PRO A 57 9.46 5.53 -1.08
N SER A 58 8.50 5.56 -2.01
CA SER A 58 8.64 4.91 -3.32
C SER A 58 8.93 5.86 -4.48
N CYS A 59 8.71 7.17 -4.31
CA CYS A 59 8.87 8.15 -5.38
C CYS A 59 9.80 9.29 -4.94
N SER A 60 9.39 10.09 -3.96
CA SER A 60 10.11 11.32 -3.59
C SER A 60 11.25 11.12 -2.58
N ALA A 61 11.76 9.89 -2.43
CA ALA A 61 12.93 9.61 -1.59
C ALA A 61 14.21 10.24 -2.16
N PHE A 62 14.32 10.32 -3.50
CA PHE A 62 15.52 10.77 -4.22
C PHE A 62 15.19 11.80 -5.31
N VAL A 63 16.12 12.73 -5.56
CA VAL A 63 15.97 13.78 -6.59
C VAL A 63 15.85 13.19 -7.99
N SER A 64 16.49 12.06 -8.24
CA SER A 64 16.35 11.31 -9.50
C SER A 64 14.97 10.67 -9.69
N CYS A 65 14.11 10.64 -8.66
CA CYS A 65 12.90 9.81 -8.63
C CYS A 65 11.60 10.57 -8.32
N HIS A 66 11.54 11.90 -8.45
CA HIS A 66 10.41 12.80 -8.10
C HIS A 66 10.57 13.58 -6.78
N LYS A 67 11.76 14.09 -6.49
CA LYS A 67 12.03 14.99 -5.35
C LYS A 67 12.64 16.32 -5.80
N GLY A 68 12.22 17.43 -5.20
CA GLY A 68 12.72 18.77 -5.51
C GLY A 68 12.46 19.15 -6.97
N ALA A 69 13.48 19.70 -7.65
CA ALA A 69 13.36 20.06 -9.06
C ALA A 69 13.22 18.84 -10.01
N ALA A 70 13.55 17.63 -9.54
CA ALA A 70 13.29 16.35 -10.22
C ALA A 70 13.56 16.36 -11.75
N LEU A 71 14.68 16.95 -12.19
CA LEU A 71 14.96 17.18 -13.62
C LEU A 71 14.96 15.88 -14.45
N GLU A 72 15.50 14.80 -13.87
CA GLU A 72 15.53 13.45 -14.48
C GLU A 72 14.16 12.76 -14.46
N ALA A 73 13.18 13.31 -13.73
CA ALA A 73 11.83 12.77 -13.57
C ALA A 73 10.77 13.75 -14.08
N GLY A 74 11.10 14.50 -15.15
CA GLY A 74 10.19 15.41 -15.85
C GLY A 74 9.84 16.67 -15.06
N GLY A 75 10.63 17.05 -14.05
CA GLY A 75 10.34 18.20 -13.21
C GLY A 75 9.19 18.00 -12.22
N LEU A 76 8.67 16.78 -12.09
CA LEU A 76 7.57 16.45 -11.19
C LEU A 76 8.10 16.13 -9.78
N SER A 77 7.66 16.87 -8.77
CA SER A 77 7.85 16.53 -7.36
C SER A 77 6.60 15.88 -6.77
N LEU A 78 6.79 14.74 -6.10
CA LEU A 78 5.76 14.03 -5.34
C LEU A 78 6.00 14.15 -3.82
N GLU A 79 6.76 15.15 -3.41
CA GLU A 79 6.92 15.51 -2.00
C GLU A 79 5.59 15.97 -1.38
N GLU A 80 5.52 15.89 -0.06
CA GLU A 80 4.38 16.39 0.70
C GLU A 80 4.07 17.85 0.34
N GLY A 81 2.78 18.12 0.09
CA GLY A 81 2.30 19.43 -0.36
C GLY A 81 2.50 19.71 -1.86
N GLN A 82 3.25 18.88 -2.60
CA GLN A 82 3.44 19.04 -4.06
C GLN A 82 2.53 18.13 -4.90
N VAL A 83 2.06 17.00 -4.35
CA VAL A 83 1.27 16.01 -5.09
C VAL A 83 0.06 16.65 -5.78
N ILE A 84 -0.84 17.31 -5.03
CA ILE A 84 -2.05 17.92 -5.60
C ILE A 84 -1.72 18.98 -6.66
N PRO A 85 -0.98 20.06 -6.36
CA PRO A 85 -0.78 21.15 -7.32
C PRO A 85 0.00 20.72 -8.57
N GLN A 86 0.77 19.64 -8.52
CA GLN A 86 1.54 19.17 -9.69
C GLN A 86 0.87 18.03 -10.46
N THR A 87 -0.17 17.37 -9.92
CA THR A 87 -0.74 16.19 -10.58
C THR A 87 -2.24 16.30 -10.85
N VAL A 88 -3.01 16.92 -9.96
CA VAL A 88 -4.47 16.92 -10.07
C VAL A 88 -4.92 17.92 -11.13
N ASN A 89 -5.64 17.44 -12.15
CA ASN A 89 -6.07 18.21 -13.32
C ASN A 89 -4.94 18.82 -14.18
N VAL A 90 -3.69 18.40 -13.96
CA VAL A 90 -2.53 18.79 -14.77
C VAL A 90 -2.36 17.80 -15.93
N ASP A 91 -2.14 18.29 -17.14
CA ASP A 91 -1.87 17.42 -18.31
C ASP A 91 -0.57 16.63 -18.09
N SER A 92 -0.52 15.39 -18.60
CA SER A 92 0.72 14.61 -18.63
C SER A 92 1.66 15.15 -19.71
N ASP A 93 2.94 15.36 -19.37
CA ASP A 93 3.93 15.80 -20.37
C ASP A 93 4.24 14.68 -21.38
N LEU A 94 4.18 13.42 -20.94
CA LEU A 94 4.43 12.27 -21.82
C LEU A 94 3.25 12.03 -22.77
N PHE A 95 2.03 12.21 -22.30
CA PHE A 95 0.81 11.97 -23.06
C PHE A 95 -0.27 13.01 -22.75
N PRO A 96 -0.25 14.19 -23.41
CA PRO A 96 -1.12 15.32 -23.09
C PRO A 96 -2.63 15.08 -23.18
N GLN A 97 -3.05 13.98 -23.80
CA GLN A 97 -4.45 13.56 -23.83
C GLN A 97 -4.96 13.00 -22.48
N PHE A 98 -4.06 12.75 -21.53
CA PHE A 98 -4.39 12.33 -20.16
C PHE A 98 -4.04 13.42 -19.16
N LYS A 99 -4.82 13.50 -18.07
CA LYS A 99 -4.36 14.17 -16.86
C LYS A 99 -3.41 13.25 -16.11
N ARG A 100 -2.39 13.82 -15.45
CA ARG A 100 -1.56 13.09 -14.48
C ARG A 100 -2.45 12.39 -13.45
N ILE A 101 -3.38 13.16 -12.87
CA ILE A 101 -4.52 12.65 -12.10
C ILE A 101 -5.80 13.34 -12.56
N LEU A 102 -6.79 12.54 -12.98
CA LEU A 102 -8.16 12.97 -13.28
C LEU A 102 -9.06 12.59 -12.09
N PRO A 103 -9.50 13.56 -11.26
CA PRO A 103 -10.40 13.28 -10.14
C PRO A 103 -11.66 12.52 -10.56
N GLY A 104 -12.00 11.48 -9.80
CA GLY A 104 -13.16 10.63 -10.05
C GLY A 104 -12.97 9.58 -11.14
N ASP A 105 -11.83 9.56 -11.84
CA ASP A 105 -11.57 8.63 -12.94
C ASP A 105 -10.13 8.05 -12.88
N PRO A 106 -9.93 6.99 -12.10
CA PRO A 106 -8.63 6.32 -12.00
C PRO A 106 -8.17 5.71 -13.33
N ALA A 107 -9.09 5.22 -14.15
CA ALA A 107 -8.76 4.53 -15.41
C ALA A 107 -8.20 5.49 -16.46
N ASN A 108 -8.64 6.76 -16.45
CA ASN A 108 -8.12 7.82 -17.32
C ASN A 108 -7.08 8.73 -16.64
N SER A 109 -6.57 8.33 -15.47
CA SER A 109 -5.45 9.01 -14.79
C SER A 109 -4.11 8.40 -15.21
N TYR A 110 -3.23 9.21 -15.80
CA TYR A 110 -1.94 8.73 -16.27
C TYR A 110 -1.07 8.15 -15.15
N MET A 111 -1.20 8.64 -13.92
CA MET A 111 -0.57 8.06 -12.73
C MET A 111 -0.86 6.55 -12.61
N MET A 112 -2.10 6.12 -12.84
CA MET A 112 -2.46 4.71 -12.71
C MET A 112 -1.99 3.86 -13.89
N ILE A 113 -1.84 4.46 -15.08
CA ILE A 113 -1.24 3.81 -16.25
C ILE A 113 0.26 3.60 -16.04
N ILE A 114 1.00 4.66 -15.64
CA ILE A 114 2.46 4.59 -15.48
C ILE A 114 2.86 3.69 -14.30
N LEU A 115 2.02 3.57 -13.26
CA LEU A 115 2.20 2.60 -12.18
C LEU A 115 1.85 1.16 -12.60
N GLY A 116 1.25 0.96 -13.78
CA GLY A 116 0.89 -0.34 -14.34
C GLY A 116 -0.42 -0.94 -13.81
N ALA A 117 -1.28 -0.14 -13.18
CA ALA A 117 -2.59 -0.58 -12.71
C ALA A 117 -3.64 -0.65 -13.85
N TYR A 118 -3.50 0.23 -14.86
CA TYR A 118 -4.32 0.19 -16.08
C TYR A 118 -3.44 0.04 -17.32
N THR A 119 -4.00 -0.56 -18.36
CA THR A 119 -3.37 -0.57 -19.68
C THR A 119 -3.46 0.81 -20.31
N GLY A 120 -2.38 1.27 -20.91
CA GLY A 120 -2.32 2.55 -21.60
C GLY A 120 -0.97 2.76 -22.28
N PRO A 121 -0.77 3.92 -22.93
CA PRO A 121 0.49 4.21 -23.58
C PRO A 121 1.61 4.43 -22.56
N LEU A 122 2.77 3.85 -22.84
CA LEU A 122 4.02 4.06 -22.10
C LEU A 122 5.07 4.51 -23.09
N ASP A 123 5.86 5.51 -22.71
CA ASP A 123 7.07 5.85 -23.44
C ASP A 123 8.09 4.71 -23.22
N PRO A 124 8.68 4.11 -24.26
CA PRO A 124 9.59 2.98 -24.11
C PRO A 124 10.91 3.35 -23.42
N GLU A 125 11.34 4.62 -23.46
CA GLU A 125 12.54 5.09 -22.77
C GLU A 125 12.27 5.35 -21.28
N VAL A 126 11.02 5.65 -20.90
CA VAL A 126 10.61 5.88 -19.51
C VAL A 126 10.11 4.60 -18.84
N GLY A 127 9.29 3.80 -19.51
CA GLY A 127 8.69 2.58 -18.96
C GLY A 127 7.66 2.83 -17.85
N THR A 128 7.58 1.89 -16.90
CA THR A 128 6.69 1.98 -15.72
C THR A 128 7.41 2.57 -14.52
N MET A 129 6.65 3.20 -13.63
CA MET A 129 7.13 3.62 -12.31
C MET A 129 6.74 2.61 -11.21
N PRO A 130 7.56 2.44 -10.15
CA PRO A 130 8.89 3.05 -9.95
C PRO A 130 9.95 2.54 -10.96
N TYR A 131 10.70 3.46 -11.58
CA TYR A 131 11.65 3.14 -12.65
C TYR A 131 12.76 2.20 -12.16
N ASN A 132 12.96 1.06 -12.85
CA ASN A 132 13.96 0.03 -12.50
C ASN A 132 13.96 -0.40 -11.02
N ASN A 133 12.81 -0.27 -10.36
CA ASN A 133 12.61 -0.63 -8.96
C ASN A 133 11.41 -1.60 -8.85
N PRO A 134 11.29 -2.34 -7.74
CA PRO A 134 10.13 -3.19 -7.52
C PRO A 134 8.82 -2.39 -7.64
N LYS A 135 7.83 -2.99 -8.31
CA LYS A 135 6.49 -2.41 -8.42
C LYS A 135 5.83 -2.31 -7.04
N LEU A 136 4.88 -1.38 -6.93
CA LEU A 136 3.97 -1.36 -5.79
C LEU A 136 3.13 -2.65 -5.76
N CYS A 137 2.82 -3.11 -4.56
CA CYS A 137 1.81 -4.16 -4.38
C CYS A 137 0.42 -3.65 -4.81
N GLN A 138 -0.46 -4.59 -5.16
CA GLN A 138 -1.78 -4.28 -5.70
C GLN A 138 -2.60 -3.44 -4.73
N GLU A 139 -2.52 -3.71 -3.43
CA GLU A 139 -3.31 -3.01 -2.42
C GLU A 139 -2.94 -1.51 -2.32
N LYS A 140 -1.67 -1.16 -2.56
CA LYS A 140 -1.22 0.24 -2.63
C LYS A 140 -1.70 0.91 -3.92
N LEU A 141 -1.67 0.19 -5.06
CA LEU A 141 -2.26 0.69 -6.30
C LEU A 141 -3.77 0.96 -6.10
N ASP A 142 -4.48 0.04 -5.45
CA ASP A 142 -5.91 0.19 -5.16
C ASP A 142 -6.17 1.35 -4.20
N ALA A 143 -5.28 1.62 -3.24
CA ALA A 143 -5.39 2.78 -2.35
C ALA A 143 -5.26 4.11 -3.12
N VAL A 144 -4.29 4.21 -4.05
CA VAL A 144 -4.18 5.36 -4.95
C VAL A 144 -5.44 5.47 -5.82
N GLY A 145 -5.92 4.35 -6.36
CA GLY A 145 -7.15 4.31 -7.15
C GLY A 145 -8.38 4.80 -6.39
N ARG A 146 -8.57 4.37 -5.13
CA ARG A 146 -9.65 4.85 -4.26
C ARG A 146 -9.56 6.34 -3.98
N TRP A 147 -8.37 6.85 -3.70
CA TRP A 147 -8.16 8.29 -3.48
C TRP A 147 -8.51 9.11 -4.73
N ILE A 148 -8.08 8.67 -5.91
CA ILE A 148 -8.43 9.31 -7.18
C ILE A 148 -9.95 9.25 -7.40
N GLN A 149 -10.56 8.09 -7.18
CA GLN A 149 -12.00 7.88 -7.32
C GLN A 149 -12.81 8.79 -6.38
N ALA A 150 -12.29 9.06 -5.17
CA ALA A 150 -12.88 9.96 -4.18
C ALA A 150 -12.65 11.46 -4.48
N GLY A 151 -12.01 11.79 -5.61
CA GLY A 151 -11.81 13.16 -6.07
C GLY A 151 -10.41 13.73 -5.87
N ALA A 152 -9.45 12.90 -5.45
CA ALA A 152 -8.03 13.28 -5.31
C ALA A 152 -7.79 14.55 -4.47
N THR A 153 -8.46 14.65 -3.31
CA THR A 153 -8.35 15.81 -2.42
C THR A 153 -7.42 15.55 -1.23
N ASP A 154 -7.07 16.60 -0.49
CA ASP A 154 -6.30 16.51 0.76
C ASP A 154 -7.17 16.13 1.97
N MET A 155 -8.49 16.09 1.82
CA MET A 155 -9.39 15.74 2.90
C MET A 155 -9.27 14.25 3.19
N ALA A 156 -8.78 13.92 4.39
CA ALA A 156 -8.95 12.59 4.97
C ALA A 156 -10.44 12.27 4.90
N THR A 157 -10.79 11.30 4.07
CA THR A 157 -12.15 10.93 3.64
C THR A 157 -13.26 11.45 4.55
N ILE A 158 -14.13 12.31 4.00
CA ILE A 158 -15.45 12.60 4.54
C ILE A 158 -16.33 11.35 4.39
N ASP A 159 -15.94 10.21 4.95
CA ASP A 159 -16.80 9.01 5.03
C ASP A 159 -16.39 8.06 6.16
N ALA A 160 -15.98 8.62 7.30
CA ALA A 160 -16.14 7.93 8.57
C ALA A 160 -17.49 8.27 9.23
N GLY A 161 -18.46 8.82 8.50
CA GLY A 161 -19.77 9.14 9.08
C GLY A 161 -20.63 10.13 8.31
N VAL A 162 -21.23 9.68 7.21
CA VAL A 162 -22.60 10.13 6.84
C VAL A 162 -23.66 9.68 7.87
N ASP A 163 -23.24 9.23 9.07
CA ASP A 163 -24.07 9.08 10.28
C ASP A 163 -24.08 10.35 11.15
N ALA A 164 -24.28 11.52 10.53
CA ALA A 164 -24.59 12.76 11.26
C ALA A 164 -25.72 13.59 10.63
N THR A 165 -26.33 13.13 9.52
CA THR A 165 -27.37 13.90 8.82
C THR A 165 -28.81 13.59 9.23
N VAL A 166 -29.08 12.71 10.20
CA VAL A 166 -30.47 12.44 10.63
C VAL A 166 -30.57 12.39 12.14
N ASN A 167 -30.58 13.55 12.80
CA ASN A 167 -31.41 13.85 13.98
C ASN A 167 -30.95 15.18 14.60
N ARG A 168 -31.63 16.29 14.24
CA ARG A 168 -32.19 17.31 15.16
C ARG A 168 -32.34 18.68 14.49
N ALA A 169 -33.46 18.84 13.78
CA ALA A 169 -34.28 20.06 13.80
C ALA A 169 -35.75 19.60 13.91
N PRO A 170 -36.71 20.39 14.42
CA PRO A 170 -36.64 21.67 15.12
C PRO A 170 -37.33 21.63 16.51
N HIS A 171 -37.05 22.61 17.37
CA HIS A 171 -38.01 23.30 18.24
C HIS A 171 -37.33 24.54 18.84
#